data_AF-A0A7S0LDV5-F1
#
_entry.id   AF-A0A7S0LDV5-F1
#
_cell.length_a   1.000
_cell.length_b   1.000
_cell.length_c   1.000
_cell.angle_alpha   90.00
_cell.angle_beta   90.00
_cell.angle_gamma   90.00
#
_symmetry.space_group_name_H-M   'P 1'
#
loop_
_entity.id
_entity.type
_entity.pdbx_description
1 polymer ?
#
loop_
_entity_poly.entity_id
_entity_poly.type
_entity_poly.pdbx_seq_one_letter_code
_entity_poly.pdbx_strand_id
1 'polypeptide(L)'
;PAASLGSTTPRETTLGARRVADAEGGGAHGLDLEGDCPICFEAGFEELLRRNELGTLDCCDHFFCYGCIAKWTTDVTNRCPMCKREVRELCLRGSSGVKTRQPVSPKEQQAPEPTTEELEALQREAEEYYNCEVCGSGEDD
;
A
#
# COMPACT_ATOMS: atom_id res chain seq x y z
N PRO A 1 -5.23 55.40 10.28
CA PRO A 1 -6.27 54.36 10.49
C PRO A 1 -6.04 53.27 9.45
N ALA A 2 -5.80 52.06 9.95
CA ALA A 2 -5.38 50.89 9.21
C ALA A 2 -6.51 50.31 8.35
N ALA A 3 -6.16 49.77 7.19
CA ALA A 3 -6.87 48.65 6.57
C ALA A 3 -5.87 47.86 5.72
N SER A 4 -5.53 46.69 6.25
CA SER A 4 -4.74 45.63 5.64
C SER A 4 -5.58 44.84 4.62
N LEU A 5 -5.01 43.73 4.13
CA LEU A 5 -5.56 42.64 3.29
C LEU A 5 -5.24 42.82 1.79
N GLY A 6 -4.51 41.93 1.10
CA GLY A 6 -3.94 40.63 1.43
C GLY A 6 -3.53 39.97 0.11
N SER A 7 -2.24 39.95 -0.20
CA SER A 7 -1.71 39.35 -1.43
C SER A 7 -1.52 37.85 -1.22
N THR A 8 -2.35 37.03 -1.83
CA THR A 8 -2.20 35.57 -1.82
C THR A 8 -1.11 35.17 -2.83
N THR A 9 0.03 34.69 -2.35
CA THR A 9 1.05 34.05 -3.18
C THR A 9 0.69 32.57 -3.40
N PRO A 10 0.87 32.00 -4.61
CA PRO A 10 0.75 30.57 -4.80
C PRO A 10 1.89 29.84 -4.09
N ARG A 11 1.55 28.75 -3.40
CA ARG A 11 2.51 27.84 -2.76
C ARG A 11 3.05 26.88 -3.81
N GLU A 12 4.27 27.14 -4.22
CA GLU A 12 5.07 26.25 -5.06
C GLU A 12 5.31 24.95 -4.27
N THR A 13 4.63 23.87 -4.65
CA THR A 13 4.90 22.54 -4.10
C THR A 13 6.09 21.99 -4.87
N THR A 14 7.30 22.34 -4.45
CA THR A 14 8.52 21.70 -4.93
C THR A 14 8.50 20.25 -4.44
N LEU A 15 8.00 19.36 -5.29
CA LEU A 15 8.18 17.92 -5.19
C LEU A 15 9.69 17.68 -5.21
N GLY A 16 10.26 17.49 -4.02
CA GLY A 16 11.69 17.28 -3.83
C GLY A 16 12.13 15.98 -4.51
N ALA A 17 12.58 16.11 -5.75
CA ALA A 17 13.43 15.13 -6.39
C ALA A 17 14.71 14.99 -5.54
N ARG A 18 14.76 13.98 -4.68
CA ARG A 18 16.00 13.60 -4.00
C ARG A 18 16.91 13.01 -5.07
N ARG A 19 17.90 13.81 -5.47
CA ARG A 19 19.05 13.41 -6.27
C ARG A 19 19.77 12.27 -5.54
N VAL A 20 20.01 11.16 -6.25
CA VAL A 20 21.00 10.18 -5.83
C VAL A 20 22.37 10.80 -6.06
N ALA A 21 23.15 10.93 -4.99
CA ALA A 21 24.54 11.33 -5.07
C ALA A 21 25.37 10.06 -5.28
N ASP A 22 26.11 10.02 -6.39
CA ASP A 22 27.25 9.11 -6.56
C ASP A 22 28.30 9.43 -5.49
N ALA A 23 28.68 8.42 -4.72
CA ALA A 23 29.84 8.47 -3.83
C ALA A 23 30.54 7.10 -3.84
N GLU A 24 31.77 7.12 -4.36
CA GLU A 24 32.68 5.99 -4.41
C GLU A 24 33.22 5.67 -3.00
N GLY A 25 33.24 4.37 -2.65
CA GLY A 25 34.17 3.79 -1.67
C GLY A 25 33.78 3.79 -0.19
N GLY A 26 33.55 2.58 0.36
CA GLY A 26 33.95 2.22 1.72
C GLY A 26 32.85 2.23 2.80
N GLY A 27 32.47 1.03 3.25
CA GLY A 27 31.83 0.80 4.55
C GLY A 27 30.34 0.45 4.49
N ALA A 28 30.03 -0.84 4.65
CA ALA A 28 28.67 -1.31 4.91
C ALA A 28 28.26 -0.93 6.35
N HIS A 29 27.84 0.32 6.59
CA HIS A 29 27.26 0.74 7.86
C HIS A 29 26.12 1.73 7.63
N GLY A 30 24.93 1.41 8.17
CA GLY A 30 23.88 2.41 8.41
C GLY A 30 22.49 2.12 7.86
N LEU A 31 22.12 0.86 7.63
CA LEU A 31 20.71 0.51 7.68
C LEU A 31 20.45 0.07 9.12
N ASP A 32 19.64 0.82 9.89
CA ASP A 32 19.14 0.40 11.19
C ASP A 32 18.23 -0.83 10.99
N LEU A 33 18.86 -2.01 10.82
CA LEU A 33 18.21 -3.31 10.62
C LEU A 33 17.95 -4.01 11.95
N GLU A 34 17.81 -3.25 13.02
CA GLU A 34 17.44 -3.79 14.33
C GLU A 34 15.95 -4.15 14.32
N GLY A 35 15.65 -5.44 14.44
CA GLY A 35 14.29 -5.96 14.51
C GLY A 35 14.04 -7.20 13.66
N ASP A 36 12.82 -7.69 13.77
CA ASP A 36 12.35 -8.92 13.14
C ASP A 36 11.30 -8.64 12.06
N CYS A 37 11.16 -9.60 11.14
CA CYS A 37 10.14 -9.56 10.11
C CYS A 37 8.73 -9.43 10.75
N PRO A 38 7.96 -8.36 10.50
CA PRO A 38 6.66 -8.12 11.13
C PRO A 38 5.53 -9.03 10.61
N ILE A 39 5.83 -9.94 9.67
CA ILE A 39 4.86 -10.89 9.13
C ILE A 39 4.98 -12.24 9.84
N CYS A 40 6.21 -12.77 9.99
CA CYS A 40 6.43 -14.07 10.62
C CYS A 40 6.95 -13.97 12.06
N PHE A 41 7.58 -12.85 12.46
CA PHE A 41 8.20 -12.65 13.78
C PHE A 41 9.28 -13.67 14.16
N GLU A 42 9.78 -14.45 13.20
CA GLU A 42 10.74 -15.54 13.43
C GLU A 42 12.15 -15.23 12.91
N ALA A 43 12.30 -14.19 12.09
CA ALA A 43 13.55 -13.90 11.38
C ALA A 43 13.99 -12.45 11.57
N GLY A 44 15.17 -12.27 12.16
CA GLY A 44 15.84 -10.98 12.31
C GLY A 44 16.39 -10.45 10.98
N PHE A 45 16.31 -9.13 10.77
CA PHE A 45 16.71 -8.53 9.50
C PHE A 45 18.21 -8.67 9.18
N GLU A 46 19.08 -8.63 10.19
CA GLU A 46 20.52 -8.86 10.01
C GLU A 46 20.84 -10.29 9.54
N GLU A 47 20.13 -11.29 10.06
CA GLU A 47 20.27 -12.68 9.60
C GLU A 47 19.78 -12.81 8.16
N LEU A 48 18.60 -12.27 7.86
CA LEU A 48 18.03 -12.26 6.51
C LEU A 48 18.96 -11.58 5.51
N LEU A 49 19.61 -10.47 5.87
CA LEU A 49 20.59 -9.81 5.01
C LEU A 49 21.81 -10.69 4.73
N ARG A 50 22.35 -11.34 5.77
CA ARG A 50 23.48 -12.28 5.64
C ARG A 50 23.16 -13.50 4.80
N ARG A 51 21.94 -14.03 4.93
CA ARG A 51 21.44 -15.19 4.18
C ARG A 51 20.87 -14.85 2.81
N ASN A 52 20.81 -13.55 2.49
CA ASN A 52 20.29 -13.05 1.22
C ASN A 52 18.79 -13.27 1.02
N GLU A 53 18.04 -13.25 2.12
CA GLU A 53 16.61 -13.51 2.22
C GLU A 53 15.82 -12.25 2.64
N LEU A 54 16.47 -11.07 2.63
CA LEU A 54 15.82 -9.81 2.98
C LEU A 54 15.01 -9.27 1.79
N GLY A 55 13.69 -9.18 1.96
CA GLY A 55 12.76 -8.61 1.00
C GLY A 55 12.55 -7.11 1.23
N THR A 56 12.56 -6.36 0.13
CA THR A 56 12.25 -4.92 0.05
C THR A 56 11.26 -4.64 -1.08
N LEU A 57 10.57 -3.52 -1.00
CA LEU A 57 9.54 -3.10 -1.96
C LEU A 57 10.04 -1.91 -2.79
N ASP A 58 9.63 -1.78 -4.05
CA ASP A 58 10.01 -0.62 -4.87
C ASP A 58 9.42 0.71 -4.36
N CYS A 59 8.25 0.63 -3.70
CA CYS A 59 7.49 1.80 -3.29
C CYS A 59 7.91 2.40 -1.93
N CYS A 60 8.67 1.67 -1.10
CA CYS A 60 9.02 2.08 0.26
C CYS A 60 10.19 1.27 0.86
N ASP A 61 10.84 1.84 1.88
CA ASP A 61 11.98 1.26 2.60
C ASP A 61 11.58 0.33 3.77
N HIS A 62 10.45 -0.37 3.69
CA HIS A 62 10.08 -1.38 4.68
C HIS A 62 10.74 -2.74 4.38
N PHE A 63 11.18 -3.42 5.43
CA PHE A 63 11.88 -4.70 5.36
C PHE A 63 11.01 -5.86 5.81
N PHE A 64 11.15 -7.00 5.12
CA PHE A 64 10.47 -8.25 5.43
C PHE A 64 11.37 -9.43 5.08
N CYS A 65 11.01 -10.64 5.50
CA CYS A 65 11.56 -11.84 4.89
C CYS A 65 11.04 -11.95 3.44
N TYR A 66 11.91 -12.34 2.48
CA TYR A 66 11.52 -12.39 1.06
C TYR A 66 10.35 -13.34 0.81
N GLY A 67 10.38 -14.53 1.42
CA GLY A 67 9.27 -15.48 1.31
C GLY A 67 7.95 -14.93 1.83
N CYS A 68 7.99 -14.15 2.92
CA CYS A 68 6.83 -13.53 3.54
C CYS A 68 6.18 -12.51 2.59
N ILE A 69 6.99 -11.59 2.07
CA ILE A 69 6.48 -10.52 1.21
C ILE A 69 6.11 -11.01 -0.18
N ALA A 70 6.83 -12.01 -0.72
CA ALA A 70 6.47 -12.66 -1.97
C ALA A 70 5.12 -13.38 -1.89
N LYS A 71 4.88 -14.10 -0.79
CA LYS A 71 3.59 -14.73 -0.52
C LYS A 71 2.49 -13.67 -0.37
N TRP A 72 2.77 -12.61 0.36
CA TRP A 72 1.82 -11.51 0.56
C TRP A 72 1.37 -10.88 -0.77
N THR A 73 2.31 -10.53 -1.65
CA THR A 73 1.98 -9.91 -2.94
C THR A 73 1.34 -10.87 -3.94
N THR A 74 1.53 -12.18 -3.76
CA THR A 74 0.92 -13.21 -4.61
C THR A 74 -0.50 -13.54 -4.15
N ASP A 75 -0.67 -13.83 -2.87
CA ASP A 75 -1.90 -14.38 -2.32
C ASP A 75 -2.84 -13.30 -1.79
N VAL A 76 -2.32 -12.24 -1.17
CA VAL A 76 -3.12 -11.28 -0.41
C VAL A 76 -3.41 -10.01 -1.22
N THR A 77 -2.39 -9.19 -1.47
CA THR A 77 -2.57 -7.89 -2.16
C THR A 77 -1.23 -7.34 -2.63
N ASN A 78 -1.24 -6.55 -3.71
CA ASN A 78 -0.12 -5.77 -4.20
C ASN A 78 0.13 -4.47 -3.40
N ARG A 79 -0.14 -4.48 -2.09
CA ARG A 79 0.07 -3.31 -1.21
C ARG A 79 1.01 -3.65 -0.06
N CYS A 80 1.89 -2.72 0.29
CA CYS A 80 2.79 -2.85 1.43
C CYS A 80 1.99 -3.12 2.72
N PRO A 81 2.35 -4.14 3.53
CA PRO A 81 1.67 -4.44 4.80
C PRO A 81 1.68 -3.28 5.78
N MET A 82 2.75 -2.47 5.77
CA MET A 82 2.99 -1.40 6.74
C MET A 82 2.35 -0.06 6.32
N CYS A 83 2.62 0.40 5.10
CA CYS A 83 2.18 1.73 4.65
C CYS A 83 1.12 1.72 3.53
N LYS A 84 0.61 0.55 3.13
CA LYS A 84 -0.50 0.37 2.17
C LYS A 84 -0.28 0.95 0.76
N ARG A 85 0.94 1.42 0.46
CA ARG A 85 1.38 1.85 -0.88
C ARG A 85 1.38 0.66 -1.84
N GLU A 86 1.02 0.92 -3.10
CA GLU A 86 1.03 -0.07 -4.17
C GLU A 86 2.46 -0.50 -4.51
N VAL A 87 2.65 -1.81 -4.61
CA VAL A 87 3.90 -2.49 -4.92
C VAL A 87 3.83 -2.98 -6.36
N ARG A 88 4.86 -2.67 -7.13
CA ARG A 88 5.02 -3.13 -8.52
C ARG A 88 6.14 -4.14 -8.67
N GLU A 89 7.17 -4.04 -7.82
CA GLU A 89 8.31 -4.93 -7.85
C GLU A 89 8.80 -5.26 -6.44
N LEU A 90 9.15 -6.53 -6.23
CA LEU A 90 9.86 -7.01 -5.06
C LEU A 90 11.36 -7.04 -5.33
N CYS A 91 12.16 -6.65 -4.34
CA CYS A 91 13.62 -6.66 -4.43
C CYS A 91 14.21 -7.55 -3.33
N LEU A 92 15.08 -8.49 -3.71
CA LEU A 92 15.86 -9.31 -2.80
C LEU A 92 17.20 -8.63 -2.49
N ARG A 93 17.43 -8.26 -1.22
CA ARG A 93 18.65 -7.63 -0.72
C ARG A 93 19.56 -8.67 -0.05
N GLY A 94 20.85 -8.49 -0.25
CA GLY A 94 21.92 -9.24 0.39
C GLY A 94 23.08 -8.37 0.82
N SER A 95 24.04 -8.96 1.53
CA SER A 95 25.27 -8.27 1.98
C SER A 95 26.09 -7.63 0.85
N SER A 96 25.94 -8.09 -0.40
CA SER A 96 26.62 -7.55 -1.58
C SER A 96 25.78 -6.56 -2.39
N GLY A 97 24.54 -6.25 -1.98
CA GLY A 97 23.57 -5.43 -2.75
C GLY A 97 22.27 -6.16 -3.12
N VAL A 98 21.43 -5.53 -3.95
CA VAL A 98 20.19 -6.15 -4.48
C VAL A 98 20.57 -7.25 -5.47
N LYS A 99 20.13 -8.48 -5.22
CA LYS A 99 20.47 -9.64 -6.08
C LYS A 99 19.39 -9.93 -7.13
N THR A 100 18.12 -9.63 -6.85
CA THR A 100 17.00 -9.98 -7.76
C THR A 100 15.86 -8.99 -7.63
N ARG A 101 15.24 -8.63 -8.77
CA ARG A 101 13.96 -7.92 -8.82
C ARG A 101 12.90 -8.84 -9.42
N GLN A 102 11.75 -8.95 -8.78
CA GLN A 102 10.62 -9.75 -9.25
C GLN A 102 9.41 -8.83 -9.48
N PRO A 103 8.85 -8.77 -10.69
CA PRO A 103 7.63 -8.00 -10.94
C PRO A 103 6.45 -8.66 -10.21
N VAL A 104 5.59 -7.81 -9.63
CA VAL A 104 4.32 -8.21 -9.03
C VAL A 104 3.23 -7.98 -10.06
N SER A 105 2.53 -9.04 -10.43
CA SER A 105 1.36 -8.91 -11.30
C SER A 105 0.31 -8.05 -10.59
N PRO A 106 -0.23 -7.00 -11.23
CA PRO A 106 -1.29 -6.19 -10.63
C PRO A 106 -2.49 -7.09 -10.35
N LYS A 107 -2.79 -7.27 -9.06
CA LYS A 107 -4.01 -7.93 -8.61
C LYS A 107 -5.05 -6.85 -8.46
N GLU A 108 -6.02 -6.82 -9.35
CA GLU A 108 -7.20 -5.98 -9.15
C GLU A 108 -7.85 -6.47 -7.85
N GLN A 109 -7.88 -5.61 -6.83
CA GLN A 109 -8.60 -5.90 -5.60
C GLN A 109 -10.08 -5.85 -5.97
N GLN A 110 -10.62 -6.97 -6.44
CA GLN A 110 -12.06 -7.12 -6.62
C GLN A 110 -12.68 -6.93 -5.25
N ALA A 111 -13.51 -5.88 -5.11
CA ALA A 111 -14.34 -5.73 -3.92
C ALA A 111 -15.11 -7.04 -3.74
N PRO A 112 -15.34 -7.50 -2.49
CA PRO A 112 -16.20 -8.66 -2.29
C PRO A 112 -17.51 -8.40 -3.03
N GLU A 113 -17.87 -9.29 -3.97
CA GLU A 113 -19.13 -9.16 -4.67
C GLU A 113 -20.24 -9.24 -3.61
N PRO A 114 -21.20 -8.30 -3.59
CA PRO A 114 -22.29 -8.34 -2.62
C PRO A 114 -23.01 -9.68 -2.77
N THR A 115 -23.27 -10.36 -1.66
CA THR A 115 -24.03 -11.61 -1.69
C THR A 115 -25.46 -11.33 -2.16
N THR A 116 -26.13 -12.35 -2.69
CA THR A 116 -27.54 -12.23 -3.11
C THR A 116 -28.43 -11.70 -1.99
N GLU A 117 -28.19 -12.15 -0.76
CA GLU A 117 -28.96 -11.72 0.42
C GLU A 117 -28.77 -10.22 0.74
N GLU A 118 -27.54 -9.70 0.61
CA GLU A 118 -27.25 -8.27 0.77
C GLU A 118 -27.91 -7.44 -0.35
N LEU A 119 -27.89 -7.94 -1.59
CA LEU A 119 -28.60 -7.32 -2.71
C LEU A 119 -30.11 -7.28 -2.47
N GLU A 120 -30.70 -8.37 -2.01
CA GLU A 120 -32.13 -8.46 -1.67
C GLU A 120 -32.50 -7.54 -0.49
N ALA A 121 -31.62 -7.40 0.50
CA ALA A 121 -31.83 -6.48 1.62
C ALA A 121 -31.84 -5.02 1.16
N LEU A 122 -30.91 -4.63 0.28
CA LEU A 122 -30.86 -3.30 -0.31
C LEU A 122 -32.08 -3.02 -1.20
N GLN A 123 -32.54 -4.02 -1.96
CA GLN A 123 -33.77 -3.91 -2.75
C GLN A 123 -34.99 -3.70 -1.87
N ARG A 124 -35.12 -4.44 -0.76
CA ARG A 124 -36.22 -4.28 0.21
C ARG A 124 -36.22 -2.91 0.87
N GLU A 125 -35.05 -2.42 1.29
CA GLU A 125 -34.92 -1.07 1.87
C GLU A 125 -35.34 0.02 0.87
N ALA A 126 -34.94 -0.13 -0.40
CA ALA A 126 -35.39 0.76 -1.47
C ALA A 126 -36.90 0.67 -1.69
N GLU A 127 -37.48 -0.54 -1.76
CA GLU A 127 -38.92 -0.74 -1.90
C GLU A 127 -39.71 -0.13 -0.74
N GLU A 128 -39.21 -0.21 0.49
CA GLU A 128 -39.80 0.48 1.65
C GLU A 128 -39.70 2.01 1.52
N TYR A 129 -38.55 2.52 1.06
CA TYR A 129 -38.32 3.96 0.89
C TYR A 129 -39.13 4.60 -0.25
N TYR A 130 -39.40 3.86 -1.32
CA TYR A 130 -40.15 4.34 -2.49
C TYR A 130 -41.65 4.04 -2.43
N ASN A 131 -42.13 3.38 -1.35
CA ASN A 131 -43.55 3.20 -1.14
C ASN A 131 -44.18 4.50 -0.60
N CYS A 132 -45.07 5.12 -1.38
CA CYS A 132 -45.83 6.30 -0.95
C CYS A 132 -46.69 5.95 0.29
N GLU A 133 -46.28 6.39 1.48
CA GLU A 133 -46.98 6.14 2.76
C GLU A 133 -48.42 6.71 2.83
N VAL A 134 -48.80 7.57 1.87
CA VAL A 134 -50.15 8.14 1.75
C VAL A 134 -51.03 7.38 0.75
N CYS A 135 -50.45 6.79 -0.30
CA CYS A 135 -51.19 6.28 -1.45
C CYS A 135 -50.95 4.80 -1.78
N GLY A 136 -49.87 4.19 -1.28
CA GLY A 136 -49.61 2.73 -1.26
C GLY A 136 -49.60 1.99 -2.61
N SER A 137 -49.92 2.66 -3.72
CA SER A 137 -50.04 2.07 -5.05
C SER A 137 -49.89 3.19 -6.08
N GLY A 138 -48.89 3.07 -6.94
CA GLY A 138 -48.81 3.87 -8.15
C GLY A 138 -49.67 3.24 -9.23
N GLU A 139 -50.93 3.68 -9.35
CA GLU A 139 -51.80 3.48 -10.53
C GLU A 139 -52.89 4.58 -10.50
N ASP A 140 -52.58 5.72 -11.11
CA ASP A 140 -53.55 6.74 -11.54
C ASP A 140 -53.25 7.06 -13.01
N ASP A 141 -53.87 6.32 -13.94
CA ASP A 141 -54.56 6.83 -15.15
C ASP A 141 -55.46 5.74 -15.77
#